data_AF-M5BST4-F1
#
_entry.id   AF-M5BST4-F1
#
_cell.length_a   1.000
_cell.length_b   1.000
_cell.length_c   1.000
_cell.angle_alpha   90.00
_cell.angle_beta   90.00
_cell.angle_gamma   90.00
#
_symmetry.space_group_name_H-M   'P 1'
#
loop_
_entity.id
_entity.type
_entity.pdbx_description
1 polymer ?
#
loop_
_entity_poly.entity_id
_entity_poly.type
_entity_poly.pdbx_seq_one_letter_code
_entity_poly.pdbx_strand_id
1 'polypeptide(L)'
;MITFSKVALSFLAVSPFVFAELQPASPVHQVHRSRAHKLRTPESTEVANSTITKRAPALRFPFGSTKVRGVNLGGWLVLEPWITPSLFDNTGNDAIVDEFTFGQFQDYNTAHSKLVNHWDTWITESDFAAIAAAGLNHVRIPIGYWAFDISGGEPYHQGQYPYLFKAIQWAQNHGIKVLIDLHGAPGSQASHHV
;
A
#
# COMPACT_ATOMS: atom_id res chain seq x y z
N MET A 1 -14.48 6.35 25.98
CA MET A 1 -13.20 5.96 26.60
C MET A 1 -12.33 5.45 25.46
N ILE A 2 -11.47 6.31 24.91
CA ILE A 2 -10.65 6.05 23.73
C ILE A 2 -9.54 5.08 24.16
N THR A 3 -9.45 3.89 23.56
CA THR A 3 -8.26 3.04 23.73
C THR A 3 -7.13 3.70 22.96
N PHE A 4 -6.40 4.58 23.64
CA PHE A 4 -5.18 5.29 23.20
C PHE A 4 -4.06 4.36 22.68
N SER A 5 -4.27 3.03 22.67
CA SER A 5 -3.27 2.01 22.35
C SER A 5 -3.03 1.80 20.85
N LYS A 6 -4.01 2.05 19.98
CA LYS A 6 -3.89 1.72 18.53
C LYS A 6 -3.06 2.73 17.72
N VAL A 7 -3.14 4.02 18.07
CA VAL A 7 -2.50 5.10 17.31
C VAL A 7 -1.06 5.38 17.78
N ALA A 8 -0.72 5.04 19.03
CA ALA A 8 0.58 5.38 19.63
C ALA A 8 1.77 4.59 19.06
N LEU A 9 1.57 3.35 18.61
CA LEU A 9 2.67 2.52 18.08
C LEU A 9 3.15 2.94 16.68
N SER A 10 2.38 3.75 15.94
CA SER A 10 2.72 4.15 14.56
C SER A 10 3.69 5.34 14.45
N PHE A 11 4.25 5.82 15.57
CA PHE A 11 5.07 7.05 15.64
C PHE A 11 6.59 6.86 15.65
N LEU A 12 7.12 5.63 15.59
CA LEU A 12 8.55 5.36 15.75
C LEU A 12 9.16 4.64 14.56
N ALA A 13 9.48 5.37 13.49
CA ALA A 13 10.56 5.00 12.56
C ALA A 13 10.93 6.20 11.65
N VAL A 14 11.97 6.94 12.02
CA VAL A 14 12.73 7.78 11.06
C VAL A 14 14.20 7.42 11.23
N SER A 15 14.76 6.68 10.28
CA SER A 15 16.20 6.58 10.07
C SER A 15 16.57 7.29 8.76
N PRO A 16 17.65 8.09 8.72
CA PRO A 16 18.07 8.79 7.52
C PRO A 16 18.87 7.85 6.60
N PHE A 17 18.37 7.60 5.38
CA PHE A 17 19.12 6.93 4.34
C PHE A 17 20.01 7.94 3.60
N VAL A 18 21.31 7.62 3.53
CA VAL A 18 22.34 8.34 2.78
C VAL A 18 22.21 7.98 1.29
N PHE A 19 22.22 9.01 0.44
CA PHE A 19 22.10 8.91 -1.02
C PHE A 19 23.43 8.43 -1.61
N ALA A 20 23.43 7.32 -2.35
CA ALA A 20 24.57 6.87 -3.14
C ALA A 20 24.34 7.21 -4.62
N GLU A 21 25.25 8.00 -5.17
CA GLU A 21 25.31 8.49 -6.55
C GLU A 21 25.48 7.31 -7.54
N LEU A 22 24.60 7.19 -8.54
CA LEU A 22 24.75 6.24 -9.66
C LEU A 22 25.56 6.88 -10.79
N GLN A 23 26.62 6.19 -11.24
CA GLN A 23 27.41 6.59 -12.41
C GLN A 23 26.62 6.40 -13.72
N PRO A 24 26.80 7.27 -14.74
CA PRO A 24 26.10 7.17 -16.01
C PRO A 24 26.68 6.10 -16.95
N ALA A 25 25.79 5.41 -17.67
CA ALA A 25 26.11 4.42 -18.70
C ALA A 25 26.71 5.06 -19.98
N SER A 26 27.55 4.28 -20.68
CA SER A 26 28.25 4.68 -21.92
C SER A 26 27.38 4.57 -23.19
N PRO A 27 27.69 5.30 -24.28
CA PRO A 27 26.81 5.43 -25.44
C PRO A 27 26.96 4.29 -26.46
N VAL A 28 25.82 3.78 -26.95
CA VAL A 28 25.77 2.81 -28.06
C VAL A 28 25.65 3.53 -29.40
N HIS A 29 26.44 3.02 -30.35
CA HIS A 29 26.66 3.47 -31.72
C HIS A 29 25.39 3.60 -32.58
N GLN A 30 25.27 4.71 -33.32
CA GLN A 30 24.31 4.87 -34.41
C GLN A 30 24.75 4.13 -35.68
N VAL A 31 23.81 3.49 -36.37
CA VAL A 31 23.94 3.15 -37.79
C VAL A 31 22.74 3.70 -38.56
N HIS A 32 23.05 4.62 -39.48
CA HIS A 32 22.16 5.24 -40.44
C HIS A 32 21.88 4.29 -41.62
N ARG A 33 20.61 4.07 -41.97
CA ARG A 33 20.23 3.61 -43.33
C ARG A 33 18.96 4.33 -43.78
N SER A 34 19.13 5.21 -44.74
CA SER A 34 18.07 5.97 -45.40
C SER A 34 17.40 5.13 -46.49
N ARG A 35 16.07 5.05 -46.48
CA ARG A 35 15.28 4.76 -47.68
C ARG A 35 13.95 5.51 -47.61
N ALA A 36 13.82 6.51 -48.48
CA ALA A 36 12.62 7.31 -48.63
C ALA A 36 11.52 6.47 -49.30
N HIS A 37 10.44 6.20 -48.56
CA HIS A 37 9.19 5.74 -49.14
C HIS A 37 8.21 6.92 -49.25
N LYS A 38 7.68 7.07 -50.47
CA LYS A 38 6.77 8.11 -50.94
C LYS A 38 5.52 8.18 -50.06
N LEU A 39 5.27 9.35 -49.46
CA LEU A 39 4.14 9.65 -48.58
C LEU A 39 2.82 9.59 -49.36
N ARG A 40 1.93 8.67 -48.98
CA ARG A 40 0.53 8.67 -49.37
C ARG A 40 -0.26 9.32 -48.24
N THR A 41 -0.88 10.46 -48.51
CA THR A 41 -1.77 11.17 -47.58
C THR A 41 -3.02 10.33 -47.31
N PRO A 42 -3.37 10.02 -46.05
CA PRO A 42 -4.71 9.62 -45.68
C PRO A 42 -5.55 10.87 -45.39
N GLU A 43 -6.67 10.89 -46.11
CA GLU A 43 -7.89 11.66 -45.92
C GLU A 43 -8.25 11.91 -44.45
N SER A 44 -8.69 13.14 -44.17
CA SER A 44 -9.05 13.67 -42.87
C SER A 44 -10.22 12.90 -42.23
N THR A 45 -9.93 12.11 -41.20
CA THR A 45 -10.92 11.76 -40.18
C THR A 45 -10.52 12.46 -38.89
N GLU A 46 -11.28 13.49 -38.52
CA GLU A 46 -11.12 14.24 -37.28
C GLU A 46 -11.43 13.29 -36.12
N VAL A 47 -10.41 12.63 -35.56
CA VAL A 47 -10.56 11.87 -34.32
C VAL A 47 -10.63 12.90 -33.21
N ALA A 48 -11.84 13.10 -32.70
CA ALA A 48 -12.17 14.02 -31.62
C ALA A 48 -11.07 14.03 -30.55
N ASN A 49 -10.49 15.21 -30.33
CA ASN A 49 -9.66 15.51 -29.16
C ASN A 49 -10.53 15.29 -27.91
N SER A 50 -10.54 14.06 -27.42
CA SER A 50 -10.94 13.73 -26.06
C SER A 50 -9.95 14.46 -25.16
N THR A 51 -10.31 15.67 -24.76
CA THR A 51 -9.64 16.41 -23.71
C THR A 51 -9.56 15.45 -22.52
N ILE A 52 -8.37 14.90 -22.26
CA ILE A 52 -8.08 14.25 -21.00
C ILE A 52 -8.23 15.35 -19.96
N THR A 53 -9.43 15.48 -19.40
CA THR A 53 -9.69 16.28 -18.22
C THR A 53 -8.82 15.66 -17.14
N LYS A 54 -7.68 16.31 -16.90
CA LYS A 54 -6.77 16.06 -15.77
C LYS A 54 -7.67 15.84 -14.54
N ARG A 55 -7.76 14.59 -14.05
CA ARG A 55 -8.72 14.23 -12.99
C ARG A 55 -8.61 15.20 -11.81
N ALA A 56 -9.79 15.64 -11.36
CA ALA A 56 -10.17 16.55 -10.27
C ALA A 56 -9.03 17.21 -9.45
N PRO A 57 -8.87 18.55 -9.53
CA PRO A 57 -8.07 19.34 -8.58
C PRO A 57 -8.38 19.04 -7.10
N ALA A 58 -9.63 18.69 -6.79
CA ALA A 58 -10.08 18.35 -5.43
C ALA A 58 -9.38 17.13 -4.81
N LEU A 59 -8.87 16.20 -5.62
CA LEU A 59 -8.13 15.04 -5.13
C LEU A 59 -6.68 15.35 -4.81
N ARG A 60 -6.11 16.40 -5.41
CA ARG A 60 -4.69 16.75 -5.24
C ARG A 60 -4.45 17.40 -3.88
N PHE A 61 -3.39 16.96 -3.20
CA PHE A 61 -2.87 17.66 -2.05
C PHE A 61 -1.83 18.71 -2.51
N PRO A 62 -1.89 19.95 -2.02
CA PRO A 62 -0.96 20.99 -2.43
C PRO A 62 0.38 20.84 -1.68
N PHE A 63 1.18 19.88 -2.12
CA PHE A 63 2.53 19.67 -1.59
C PHE A 63 3.37 20.95 -1.72
N GLY A 64 4.17 21.24 -0.69
CA GLY A 64 5.01 22.45 -0.62
C GLY A 64 4.33 23.66 0.02
N SER A 65 3.00 23.79 -0.05
CA SER A 65 2.26 24.87 0.63
C SER A 65 1.45 24.41 1.84
N THR A 66 1.04 23.14 1.89
CA THR A 66 0.41 22.55 3.07
C THR A 66 1.27 21.42 3.64
N LYS A 67 1.42 21.41 4.98
CA LYS A 67 2.19 20.37 5.69
C LYS A 67 1.37 19.08 5.80
N VAL A 68 2.01 17.95 5.46
CA VAL A 68 1.46 16.60 5.72
C VAL A 68 1.54 16.32 7.22
N ARG A 69 0.40 15.95 7.80
CA ARG A 69 0.26 15.48 9.19
C ARG A 69 -0.53 14.19 9.12
N GLY A 70 0.14 13.05 9.24
CA GLY A 70 -0.52 11.77 9.06
C GLY A 70 0.02 10.69 9.98
N VAL A 71 -0.68 9.56 9.93
CA VAL A 71 -0.38 8.35 10.69
C VAL A 71 -0.32 7.15 9.75
N ASN A 72 0.40 6.10 10.16
CA ASN A 72 0.35 4.81 9.49
C ASN A 72 -0.81 3.99 10.02
N LEU A 73 -1.45 3.22 9.16
CA LEU A 73 -2.41 2.18 9.53
C LEU A 73 -1.69 0.81 9.58
N GLY A 74 -0.61 0.75 10.35
CA GLY A 74 0.25 -0.43 10.49
C GLY A 74 -0.43 -1.61 11.16
N GLY A 75 0.06 -2.82 10.91
CA GLY A 75 -0.51 -4.06 11.42
C GLY A 75 -1.91 -4.41 10.87
N TRP A 76 -2.43 -3.71 9.85
CA TRP A 76 -3.79 -3.94 9.34
C TRP A 76 -3.85 -4.93 8.17
N LEU A 77 -3.44 -4.50 6.98
CA LEU A 77 -3.45 -5.31 5.75
C LEU A 77 -2.14 -6.07 5.55
N VAL A 78 -1.21 -5.87 6.47
CA VAL A 78 0.07 -6.54 6.62
C VAL A 78 0.26 -6.72 8.12
N LEU A 79 0.42 -7.95 8.57
CA LEU A 79 0.55 -8.26 9.98
C LEU A 79 1.97 -8.02 10.46
N GLU A 80 2.08 -7.50 11.68
CA GLU A 80 3.36 -7.26 12.32
C GLU A 80 3.25 -7.79 13.75
N PRO A 81 3.90 -8.91 14.12
CA PRO A 81 3.72 -9.56 15.42
C PRO A 81 3.96 -8.63 16.61
N TRP A 82 4.81 -7.61 16.45
CA TRP A 82 5.08 -6.62 17.49
C TRP A 82 3.97 -5.55 17.63
N ILE A 83 3.11 -5.37 16.61
CA ILE A 83 1.93 -4.50 16.64
C ILE A 83 0.68 -5.30 17.02
N THR A 84 0.52 -6.50 16.46
CA THR A 84 -0.66 -7.36 16.61
C THR A 84 -0.32 -8.74 17.21
N PRO A 85 0.37 -8.79 18.38
CA PRO A 85 0.86 -10.04 18.96
C PRO A 85 -0.24 -11.07 19.18
N SER A 86 -1.46 -10.61 19.52
CA SER A 86 -2.62 -11.47 19.77
C SER A 86 -3.02 -12.37 18.59
N LEU A 87 -2.63 -12.05 17.35
CA LEU A 87 -2.88 -12.95 16.21
C LEU A 87 -1.92 -14.15 16.19
N PHE A 88 -0.72 -13.96 16.72
CA PHE A 88 0.36 -14.93 16.78
C PHE A 88 0.40 -15.68 18.11
N ASP A 89 -0.32 -15.19 19.12
CA ASP A 89 -0.51 -15.89 20.39
C ASP A 89 -1.38 -17.16 20.23
N ASN A 90 -1.07 -18.18 21.02
CA ASN A 90 -1.85 -19.42 21.13
C ASN A 90 -2.13 -20.10 19.78
N THR A 91 -1.20 -19.99 18.82
CA THR A 91 -1.28 -20.69 17.54
C THR A 91 -1.08 -22.19 17.67
N GLY A 92 -0.51 -22.64 18.80
CA GLY A 92 -0.11 -24.03 19.03
C GLY A 92 1.16 -24.44 18.28
N ASN A 93 1.85 -23.49 17.65
CA ASN A 93 3.05 -23.74 16.85
C ASN A 93 4.02 -22.55 16.91
N ASP A 94 5.16 -22.75 17.56
CA ASP A 94 6.20 -21.72 17.76
C ASP A 94 6.95 -21.34 16.47
N ALA A 95 6.78 -22.10 15.38
CA ALA A 95 7.33 -21.74 14.07
C ALA A 95 6.58 -20.61 13.37
N ILE A 96 5.42 -20.20 13.92
CA ILE A 96 4.61 -19.10 13.40
C ILE A 96 5.11 -17.78 14.01
N VAL A 97 5.89 -17.04 13.23
CA VAL A 97 6.61 -15.84 13.68
C VAL A 97 6.34 -14.59 12.83
N ASP A 98 5.69 -14.73 11.69
CA ASP A 98 5.35 -13.67 10.71
C ASP A 98 4.12 -14.06 9.87
N GLU A 99 3.63 -13.18 8.99
CA GLU A 99 2.42 -13.45 8.20
C GLU A 99 2.63 -14.63 7.24
N PHE A 100 3.85 -14.79 6.70
CA PHE A 100 4.19 -15.90 5.82
C PHE A 100 4.06 -17.25 6.54
N THR A 101 4.73 -17.42 7.68
CA THR A 101 4.68 -18.65 8.49
C THR A 101 3.31 -18.87 9.11
N PHE A 102 2.55 -17.80 9.40
CA PHE A 102 1.15 -17.90 9.81
C PHE A 102 0.31 -18.57 8.72
N GLY A 103 0.41 -18.11 7.48
CA GLY A 103 -0.28 -18.75 6.36
C GLY A 103 0.25 -20.16 6.03
N GLN A 104 1.53 -20.42 6.31
CA GLN A 104 2.17 -21.70 5.99
C GLN A 104 1.81 -22.82 6.96
N PHE A 105 1.75 -22.51 8.26
CA PHE A 105 1.69 -23.53 9.31
C PHE A 105 0.37 -23.54 10.09
N GLN A 106 -0.44 -22.48 10.01
CA GLN A 106 -1.76 -22.48 10.61
C GLN A 106 -2.76 -23.21 9.70
N ASP A 107 -3.79 -23.82 10.30
CA ASP A 107 -4.92 -24.32 9.53
C ASP A 107 -5.55 -23.19 8.70
N TYR A 108 -5.81 -23.45 7.41
CA TYR A 108 -6.25 -22.43 6.47
C TYR A 108 -7.54 -21.72 6.92
N ASN A 109 -8.54 -22.48 7.37
CA ASN A 109 -9.82 -21.91 7.79
C ASN A 109 -9.67 -21.07 9.05
N THR A 110 -8.83 -21.54 9.98
CA THR A 110 -8.50 -20.84 11.22
C THR A 110 -7.77 -19.52 10.93
N ALA A 111 -6.74 -19.56 10.09
CA ALA A 111 -5.97 -18.40 9.68
C ALA A 111 -6.84 -17.38 8.95
N HIS A 112 -7.58 -17.82 7.94
CA HIS A 112 -8.45 -16.94 7.15
C HIS A 112 -9.54 -16.29 8.00
N SER A 113 -10.19 -17.04 8.91
CA SER A 113 -11.21 -16.47 9.80
C SER A 113 -10.64 -15.43 10.75
N LYS A 114 -9.45 -15.69 11.32
CA LYS A 114 -8.73 -14.73 12.17
C LYS A 114 -8.40 -13.45 11.38
N LEU A 115 -7.91 -13.59 10.15
CA LEU A 115 -7.55 -12.46 9.28
C LEU A 115 -8.77 -11.62 8.88
N VAL A 116 -9.88 -12.24 8.47
CA VAL A 116 -11.12 -11.51 8.15
C VAL A 116 -11.62 -10.73 9.36
N ASN A 117 -11.69 -11.38 10.53
CA ASN A 117 -12.09 -10.70 11.77
C ASN A 117 -11.15 -9.54 12.12
N HIS A 118 -9.84 -9.72 11.92
CA HIS A 118 -8.85 -8.67 12.11
C HIS A 118 -9.06 -7.51 11.15
N TRP A 119 -9.20 -7.77 9.85
CA TRP A 119 -9.44 -6.73 8.85
C TRP A 119 -10.74 -5.96 9.10
N ASP A 120 -11.79 -6.61 9.61
CA ASP A 120 -13.07 -6.00 9.97
C ASP A 120 -13.01 -5.10 11.20
N THR A 121 -12.11 -5.37 12.16
CA THR A 121 -12.17 -4.77 13.50
C THR A 121 -10.93 -3.95 13.89
N TRP A 122 -9.81 -4.12 13.19
CA TRP A 122 -8.57 -3.43 13.52
C TRP A 122 -8.65 -1.95 13.21
N ILE A 123 -9.01 -1.59 11.96
CA ILE A 123 -9.30 -0.23 11.51
C ILE A 123 -10.72 -0.16 10.98
N THR A 124 -11.45 0.86 11.42
CA THR A 124 -12.84 1.14 11.07
C THR A 124 -13.00 2.59 10.63
N GLU A 125 -14.17 2.97 10.12
CA GLU A 125 -14.47 4.38 9.82
C GLU A 125 -14.35 5.29 11.06
N SER A 126 -14.61 4.75 12.25
CA SER A 126 -14.49 5.52 13.50
C SER A 126 -13.05 5.97 13.76
N ASP A 127 -12.05 5.20 13.33
CA ASP A 127 -10.64 5.57 13.42
C ASP A 127 -10.32 6.73 12.47
N PHE A 128 -10.89 6.76 11.26
CA PHE A 128 -10.77 7.88 10.33
C PHE A 128 -11.42 9.16 10.88
N ALA A 129 -12.59 9.04 11.49
CA ALA A 129 -13.23 10.16 12.18
C ALA A 129 -12.35 10.72 13.31
N ALA A 130 -11.72 9.85 14.11
CA ALA A 130 -10.81 10.24 15.17
C ALA A 130 -9.52 10.90 14.64
N ILE A 131 -8.94 10.37 13.56
CA ILE A 131 -7.76 10.94 12.87
C ILE A 131 -8.07 12.36 12.39
N ALA A 132 -9.22 12.57 11.74
CA ALA A 132 -9.65 13.89 11.29
C ALA A 132 -9.91 14.84 12.48
N ALA A 133 -10.57 14.36 13.54
CA ALA A 133 -10.83 15.14 14.75
C ALA A 133 -9.54 15.56 15.48
N ALA A 134 -8.47 14.76 15.36
CA ALA A 134 -7.13 15.10 15.85
C ALA A 134 -6.39 16.12 14.98
N GLY A 135 -6.99 16.59 13.87
CA GLY A 135 -6.40 17.57 12.96
C GLY A 135 -5.36 16.99 11.99
N LEU A 136 -5.34 15.66 11.83
CA LEU A 136 -4.50 14.98 10.85
C LEU A 136 -5.18 15.01 9.47
N ASN A 137 -4.37 15.04 8.42
CA ASN A 137 -4.84 15.19 7.04
C ASN A 137 -4.40 14.05 6.11
N HIS A 138 -3.61 13.09 6.59
CA HIS A 138 -3.14 11.95 5.81
C HIS A 138 -3.19 10.63 6.59
N VAL A 139 -3.37 9.54 5.86
CA VAL A 139 -3.03 8.19 6.30
C VAL A 139 -2.11 7.53 5.29
N ARG A 140 -1.16 6.73 5.78
CA ARG A 140 -0.39 5.78 4.97
C ARG A 140 -0.92 4.38 5.24
N ILE A 141 -1.21 3.63 4.18
CA ILE A 141 -1.80 2.29 4.24
C ILE A 141 -0.80 1.28 3.66
N PRO A 142 -0.06 0.55 4.51
CA PRO A 142 0.72 -0.60 4.10
C PRO A 142 -0.17 -1.69 3.50
N ILE A 143 0.20 -2.24 2.36
CA ILE A 143 -0.43 -3.41 1.74
C ILE A 143 0.63 -4.31 1.10
N GLY A 144 0.55 -5.62 1.34
CA GLY A 144 1.47 -6.60 0.76
C GLY A 144 1.10 -6.94 -0.69
N TYR A 145 2.08 -7.38 -1.49
CA TYR A 145 1.83 -7.82 -2.86
C TYR A 145 0.82 -8.99 -2.93
N TRP A 146 0.79 -9.83 -1.89
CA TRP A 146 -0.09 -10.99 -1.78
C TRP A 146 -1.57 -10.63 -1.77
N ALA A 147 -1.94 -9.39 -1.44
CA ALA A 147 -3.30 -8.89 -1.61
C ALA A 147 -3.76 -8.88 -3.08
N PHE A 148 -2.83 -8.99 -4.04
CA PHE A 148 -3.07 -8.92 -5.47
C PHE A 148 -2.71 -10.23 -6.19
N ASP A 149 -1.55 -10.81 -5.89
CA ASP A 149 -1.05 -12.00 -6.60
C ASP A 149 -0.27 -12.92 -5.66
N ILE A 150 -0.67 -14.19 -5.63
CA ILE A 150 -0.01 -15.31 -4.93
C ILE A 150 0.14 -16.53 -5.85
N SER A 151 0.11 -16.31 -7.16
CA SER A 151 0.20 -17.38 -8.17
C SER A 151 1.56 -18.11 -8.15
N GLY A 152 2.55 -17.59 -7.41
CA GLY A 152 3.82 -18.25 -7.13
C GLY A 152 3.72 -19.40 -6.11
N GLY A 153 2.56 -19.61 -5.49
CA GLY A 153 2.33 -20.67 -4.49
C GLY A 153 2.69 -20.25 -3.07
N GLU A 154 2.80 -18.94 -2.83
CA GLU A 154 3.06 -18.40 -1.50
C GLU A 154 1.89 -18.64 -0.55
N PRO A 155 2.15 -18.89 0.74
CA PRO A 155 1.15 -19.36 1.68
C PRO A 155 0.24 -18.24 2.23
N TYR A 156 0.21 -17.05 1.61
CA TYR A 156 -0.57 -15.93 2.08
C TYR A 156 -2.07 -16.10 1.83
N HIS A 157 -2.89 -15.48 2.68
CA HIS A 157 -4.32 -15.38 2.47
C HIS A 157 -4.68 -14.06 1.76
N GLN A 158 -5.57 -14.15 0.78
CA GLN A 158 -6.12 -12.98 0.11
C GLN A 158 -7.45 -12.54 0.75
N GLY A 159 -7.77 -11.26 0.64
CA GLY A 159 -9.04 -10.67 1.12
C GLY A 159 -8.92 -9.21 1.54
N GLN A 160 -7.71 -8.64 1.54
CA GLN A 160 -7.38 -7.28 1.94
C GLN A 160 -7.94 -6.22 0.99
N TYR A 161 -8.06 -6.54 -0.31
CA TYR A 161 -8.35 -5.53 -1.36
C TYR A 161 -9.69 -4.78 -1.15
N PRO A 162 -10.81 -5.43 -0.79
CA PRO A 162 -12.04 -4.72 -0.41
C PRO A 162 -11.87 -3.75 0.78
N TYR A 163 -11.00 -4.06 1.74
CA TYR A 163 -10.74 -3.19 2.90
C TYR A 163 -9.95 -1.94 2.52
N LEU A 164 -9.04 -2.04 1.56
CA LEU A 164 -8.37 -0.87 0.98
C LEU A 164 -9.39 0.10 0.36
N PHE A 165 -10.40 -0.40 -0.36
CA PHE A 165 -11.46 0.47 -0.89
C PHE A 165 -12.33 1.09 0.19
N LYS A 166 -12.71 0.32 1.23
CA LYS A 166 -13.39 0.87 2.41
C LYS A 166 -12.58 2.02 3.01
N ALA A 167 -11.28 1.83 3.20
CA ALA A 167 -10.39 2.86 3.73
C ALA A 167 -10.32 4.12 2.87
N ILE A 168 -10.26 3.97 1.54
CA ILE A 168 -10.28 5.10 0.60
C ILE A 168 -11.60 5.87 0.72
N GLN A 169 -12.73 5.16 0.84
CA GLN A 169 -14.04 5.78 1.01
C GLN A 169 -14.15 6.53 2.35
N TRP A 170 -13.71 5.92 3.46
CA TRP A 170 -13.68 6.57 4.77
C TRP A 170 -12.77 7.79 4.77
N ALA A 171 -11.60 7.71 4.15
CA ALA A 171 -10.71 8.85 3.99
C ALA A 171 -11.39 9.99 3.24
N GLN A 172 -12.10 9.68 2.15
CA GLN A 172 -12.87 10.67 1.40
C GLN A 172 -13.96 11.33 2.25
N ASN A 173 -14.72 10.55 3.00
CA ASN A 173 -15.79 11.04 3.89
C ASN A 173 -15.27 12.02 4.94
N HIS A 174 -14.02 11.82 5.40
CA HIS A 174 -13.39 12.62 6.46
C HIS A 174 -12.36 13.64 5.95
N GLY A 175 -12.25 13.85 4.63
CA GLY A 175 -11.31 14.82 4.05
C GLY A 175 -9.83 14.45 4.22
N ILE A 176 -9.54 13.18 4.50
CA ILE A 176 -8.19 12.63 4.68
C ILE A 176 -7.63 12.18 3.32
N LYS A 177 -6.34 12.42 3.08
CA LYS A 177 -5.63 11.93 1.91
C LYS A 177 -4.94 10.59 2.20
N VAL A 178 -4.87 9.73 1.20
CA VAL A 178 -4.34 8.37 1.34
C VAL A 178 -3.04 8.24 0.55
N LEU A 179 -2.01 7.69 1.20
CA LEU A 179 -0.83 7.14 0.54
C LEU A 179 -0.91 5.61 0.62
N ILE A 180 -1.02 4.96 -0.54
CA ILE A 180 -1.00 3.49 -0.64
C ILE A 180 0.46 3.07 -0.77
N ASP A 181 0.88 2.15 0.08
CA ASP A 181 2.27 1.74 0.23
C ASP A 181 2.39 0.25 0.00
N LEU A 182 3.07 -0.14 -1.08
CA LEU A 182 3.40 -1.55 -1.33
C LEU A 182 4.49 -1.97 -0.33
N HIS A 183 4.06 -2.59 0.77
CA HIS A 183 4.88 -2.78 1.96
C HIS A 183 5.65 -4.11 1.97
N GLY A 184 5.28 -5.04 1.08
CA GLY A 184 5.97 -6.31 0.89
C GLY A 184 6.00 -6.62 -0.60
N ALA A 185 7.19 -6.88 -1.14
CA ALA A 185 7.39 -7.33 -2.51
C ALA A 185 7.70 -8.83 -2.56
N PRO A 186 7.45 -9.52 -3.70
CA PRO A 186 7.82 -10.92 -3.85
C PRO A 186 9.31 -11.14 -3.54
N GLY A 187 9.61 -12.15 -2.73
CA GLY A 187 10.99 -12.48 -2.32
C GLY A 187 11.59 -11.61 -1.22
N SER A 188 10.81 -10.68 -0.64
CA SER A 188 11.24 -9.66 0.31
C SER A 188 12.19 -8.59 -0.27
N GLN A 189 11.95 -7.35 0.13
CA GLN A 189 12.78 -6.18 -0.22
C GLN A 189 13.65 -5.70 0.95
N ALA A 190 13.52 -6.32 2.12
CA ALA A 190 14.27 -6.02 3.33
C ALA A 190 14.75 -7.31 4.01
N SER A 191 15.73 -7.19 4.92
CA SER A 191 16.26 -8.33 5.70
C SER A 191 15.25 -8.95 6.69
N HIS A 192 14.04 -8.38 6.80
CA HIS A 192 12.96 -8.88 7.63
C HIS A 192 11.87 -9.46 6.73
N HIS A 193 11.41 -10.65 7.08
CA HIS A 193 10.20 -11.23 6.50
C HIS A 193 9.00 -10.47 7.06
N VAL A 194 8.00 -10.26 6.21
CA VAL A 194 6.74 -9.59 6.54
C VAL A 194 5.66 -10.65 6.55
#